data_AF-A0A6A7C4Z5-F1
#
_entry.id   AF-A0A6A7C4Z5-F1
#
_cell.length_a   1.000
_cell.length_b   1.000
_cell.length_c   1.000
_cell.angle_alpha   90.00
_cell.angle_beta   90.00
_cell.angle_gamma   90.00
#
_symmetry.space_group_name_H-M   'P 1'
#
loop_
_entity.id
_entity.type
_entity.pdbx_description
1 polymer ?
#
loop_
_entity_poly.entity_id
_entity_poly.type
_entity_poly.pdbx_seq_one_letter_code
_entity_poly.pdbx_strand_id
1 'polypeptide(L)'
;MDTIAQLEDRLRHVEYAVHGNASDFQPSSTQPAISRLRTLEKGLASLAAKHPSVALILELQKKHPSIFNPSPFPDSTDLAPAALAQLVLAHYSLVASAAANLAQLESQSAVPDSQAFAKLVALSGRIADAMERQRRQMDEVSELRLRSARVVQKWYENGVLETGESWASWDERLKDVEIVVRRREAARRRDDQYE
;
A
#
# COMPACT_ATOMS: atom_id res chain seq x y z
N MET A 1 27.08 48.59 15.53
CA MET A 1 26.51 49.19 14.30
C MET A 1 25.52 48.25 13.60
N ASP A 2 25.27 47.05 14.12
CA ASP A 2 24.51 46.01 13.42
C ASP A 2 22.99 46.01 13.67
N THR A 3 22.49 46.79 14.63
CA THR A 3 21.06 46.76 15.01
C THR A 3 20.13 47.28 13.93
N ILE A 4 20.56 48.28 13.14
CA ILE A 4 19.74 48.84 12.05
C ILE A 4 19.69 47.88 10.85
N ALA A 5 20.80 47.21 10.54
CA ALA A 5 20.85 46.20 9.48
C ALA A 5 19.96 44.99 9.83
N GLN A 6 19.94 44.57 11.10
CA GLN A 6 19.03 43.52 11.57
C GLN A 6 17.55 43.93 11.47
N LEU A 7 17.22 45.20 11.68
CA LEU A 7 15.85 45.69 11.51
C LEU A 7 15.43 45.73 10.03
N GLU A 8 16.34 46.11 9.14
CA GLU A 8 16.14 46.05 7.68
C GLU A 8 15.89 44.61 7.22
N ASP A 9 16.69 43.65 7.68
CA ASP A 9 16.56 42.24 7.33
C ASP A 9 15.25 41.62 7.85
N ARG A 10 14.87 41.95 9.09
CA ARG A 10 13.60 41.50 9.66
C ARG A 10 12.40 42.07 8.92
N LEU A 11 12.45 43.33 8.48
CA LEU A 11 11.37 43.92 7.68
C LEU A 11 11.21 43.19 6.35
N ARG A 12 12.32 42.84 5.68
CA ARG A 12 12.31 42.04 4.44
C ARG A 12 11.73 40.65 4.66
N HIS A 13 12.06 40.00 5.77
CA HIS A 13 11.52 38.68 6.08
C HIS A 13 10.00 38.73 6.30
N VAL A 14 9.49 39.75 6.99
CA VAL A 14 8.05 39.97 7.15
C VAL A 14 7.38 40.27 5.81
N GLU A 15 8.02 41.08 4.96
CA GLU A 15 7.51 41.38 3.62
C GLU A 15 7.45 40.13 2.74
N TYR A 16 8.47 39.27 2.77
CA TYR A 16 8.50 37.98 2.07
C TYR A 16 7.44 37.02 2.60
N ALA A 17 7.25 36.93 3.92
CA ALA A 17 6.22 36.10 4.52
C ALA A 17 4.80 36.55 4.16
N VAL A 18 4.59 37.86 3.94
CA VAL A 18 3.28 38.42 3.58
C VAL A 18 3.02 38.40 2.06
N HIS A 19 4.02 38.65 1.23
CA HIS A 19 3.86 38.77 -0.23
C HIS A 19 4.35 37.57 -1.04
N GLY A 20 5.15 36.66 -0.45
CA GLY A 20 5.78 35.54 -1.16
C GLY A 20 6.87 35.94 -2.16
N ASN A 21 7.18 37.23 -2.28
CA ASN A 21 8.22 37.79 -3.13
C ASN A 21 8.92 38.92 -2.36
N ALA A 22 10.26 38.91 -2.34
CA ALA A 22 11.04 39.98 -1.72
C ALA A 22 11.14 41.13 -2.72
N SER A 23 10.58 42.30 -2.38
CA SER A 23 10.82 43.49 -3.20
C SER A 23 12.29 43.93 -3.09
N ASP A 24 12.84 44.48 -4.17
CA ASP A 24 14.22 44.98 -4.26
C ASP A 24 14.43 46.26 -3.43
N PHE A 25 14.30 46.16 -2.11
CA PHE A 25 14.66 47.26 -1.22
C PHE A 25 16.19 47.33 -1.08
N GLN A 26 16.88 48.13 -1.92
CA GLN A 26 18.33 48.30 -1.82
C GLN A 26 18.72 49.03 -0.52
N PRO A 27 19.65 48.49 0.30
CA PRO A 27 20.06 49.13 1.54
C PRO A 27 20.99 50.31 1.23
N SER A 28 20.55 51.54 1.48
CA SER A 28 21.42 52.72 1.36
C SER A 28 22.33 52.83 2.59
N SER A 29 23.48 52.13 2.57
CA SER A 29 24.43 52.09 3.70
C SER A 29 25.08 53.46 4.00
N THR A 30 25.00 54.42 3.08
CA THR A 30 25.64 55.75 3.16
C THR A 30 24.79 56.83 3.84
N GLN A 31 23.54 56.51 4.24
CA GLN A 31 22.64 57.49 4.84
C GLN A 31 22.75 57.56 6.37
N PRO A 32 22.53 58.74 6.97
CA PRO A 32 22.53 58.90 8.42
C PRO A 32 21.49 57.99 9.08
N ALA A 33 21.82 57.41 10.24
CA ALA A 33 20.99 56.41 10.94
C ALA A 33 19.52 56.83 11.14
N ILE A 34 19.27 58.13 11.37
CA ILE A 34 17.93 58.70 11.57
C ILE A 34 17.11 58.68 10.27
N SER A 35 17.72 58.95 9.10
CA SER A 35 16.98 58.89 7.84
C SER A 35 16.64 57.45 7.46
N ARG A 36 17.54 56.50 7.77
CA ARG A 36 17.31 55.05 7.59
C ARG A 36 16.16 54.53 8.47
N LEU A 37 16.10 54.94 9.73
CA LEU A 37 14.97 54.60 10.61
C LEU A 37 13.64 55.15 10.08
N ARG A 38 13.63 56.40 9.57
CA ARG A 38 12.42 56.98 8.96
C ARG A 38 12.00 56.24 7.70
N THR A 39 12.93 55.75 6.87
CA THR A 39 12.59 54.93 5.70
C THR A 39 11.99 53.58 6.09
N LEU A 40 12.53 52.95 7.15
CA LEU A 40 11.98 51.70 7.69
C LEU A 40 10.58 51.89 8.28
N GLU A 41 10.38 52.97 9.03
CA GLU A 41 9.08 53.32 9.61
C GLU A 41 8.04 53.59 8.51
N LYS A 42 8.42 54.32 7.46
CA LYS A 42 7.58 54.53 6.28
C LYS A 42 7.27 53.20 5.56
N GLY A 43 8.26 52.32 5.44
CA GLY A 43 8.09 50.99 4.85
C GLY A 43 7.08 50.15 5.63
N LEU A 44 7.24 50.06 6.95
CA LEU A 44 6.32 49.36 7.84
C LEU A 44 4.92 49.98 7.83
N ALA A 45 4.80 51.32 7.83
CA ALA A 45 3.52 52.00 7.71
C ALA A 45 2.83 51.72 6.36
N SER A 46 3.60 51.66 5.27
CA SER A 46 3.07 51.30 3.95
C SER A 46 2.60 49.85 3.90
N LEU A 47 3.31 48.94 4.60
CA LEU A 47 2.96 47.53 4.70
C LEU A 47 1.68 47.33 5.54
N ALA A 48 1.57 48.06 6.65
CA ALA A 48 0.38 48.09 7.49
C ALA A 48 -0.85 48.65 6.75
N ALA A 49 -0.66 49.66 5.89
CA ALA A 49 -1.74 50.21 5.07
C ALA A 49 -2.21 49.25 3.96
N LYS A 50 -1.30 48.45 3.40
CA LYS A 50 -1.62 47.48 2.34
C LYS A 50 -2.27 46.20 2.87
N HIS A 51 -1.91 45.75 4.07
CA HIS A 51 -2.37 44.47 4.60
C HIS A 51 -3.01 44.60 5.99
N PRO A 52 -4.31 44.28 6.14
CA PRO A 52 -5.04 44.48 7.40
C PRO A 52 -4.49 43.62 8.55
N SER A 53 -3.89 42.46 8.27
CA SER A 53 -3.33 41.61 9.34
C SER A 53 -2.07 42.20 9.98
N VAL A 54 -1.29 43.00 9.25
CA VAL A 54 -0.11 43.68 9.84
C VAL A 54 -0.58 44.79 10.77
N ALA A 55 -1.62 45.54 10.38
CA ALA A 55 -2.25 46.52 11.25
C ALA A 55 -2.83 45.89 12.53
N LEU A 56 -3.47 44.73 12.42
CA LEU A 56 -4.01 43.99 13.57
C LEU A 56 -2.89 43.54 14.53
N ILE A 57 -1.78 42.98 14.02
CA ILE A 57 -0.64 42.57 14.86
C ILE A 57 -0.03 43.77 15.59
N LEU A 58 0.09 44.93 14.92
CA LEU A 58 0.59 46.15 15.57
C LEU A 58 -0.37 46.66 16.65
N GLU A 59 -1.68 46.58 16.43
CA GLU A 59 -2.65 46.87 17.49
C GLU A 59 -2.56 45.87 18.64
N LEU A 60 -2.38 44.59 18.34
CA LEU A 60 -2.26 43.53 19.33
C LEU A 60 -1.00 43.71 20.18
N GLN A 61 0.12 44.10 19.55
CA GLN A 61 1.37 44.44 20.24
C GLN A 61 1.20 45.66 21.14
N LYS A 62 0.46 46.69 20.70
CA LYS A 62 0.16 47.88 21.51
C LYS A 62 -0.75 47.56 22.70
N LYS A 63 -1.78 46.73 22.50
CA LYS A 63 -2.75 46.35 23.54
C LYS A 63 -2.17 45.34 24.53
N HIS A 64 -1.30 44.46 24.08
CA HIS A 64 -0.74 43.36 24.87
C HIS A 64 0.76 43.17 24.61
N PRO A 65 1.62 44.07 25.12
CA PRO A 65 3.07 43.95 24.95
C PRO A 65 3.64 42.68 25.62
N SER A 66 2.95 42.15 26.64
CA SER A 66 3.31 40.92 27.36
C SER A 66 3.18 39.64 26.54
N ILE A 67 2.41 39.64 25.44
CA ILE A 67 2.29 38.47 24.55
C ILE A 67 3.56 38.32 23.71
N PHE A 68 4.16 39.43 23.28
CA PHE A 68 5.29 39.45 22.36
C PHE A 68 6.64 39.59 23.05
N ASN A 69 6.65 40.13 24.27
CA ASN A 69 7.75 40.02 25.21
C ASN A 69 7.25 39.15 26.36
N PRO A 70 7.26 37.81 26.22
CA PRO A 70 7.07 36.98 27.40
C PRO A 70 8.13 37.42 28.41
N SER A 71 7.70 37.91 29.57
CA SER A 71 8.56 37.93 30.75
C SER A 71 9.25 36.58 30.79
N PRO A 72 10.58 36.51 31.01
CA PRO A 72 11.22 35.22 31.19
C PRO A 72 10.40 34.52 32.28
N PHE A 73 9.73 33.43 31.89
CA PHE A 73 9.25 32.48 32.87
C PHE A 73 10.44 32.18 33.77
N PRO A 74 10.28 32.05 35.11
CA PRO A 74 11.36 31.52 35.90
C PRO A 74 11.77 30.22 35.24
N ASP A 75 13.01 30.14 34.78
CA ASP A 75 13.53 28.95 34.11
C ASP A 75 13.18 27.77 35.02
N SER A 76 12.29 26.89 34.58
CA SER A 76 11.88 25.70 35.32
C SER A 76 13.01 24.64 35.35
N THR A 77 14.25 25.10 35.40
CA THR A 77 15.47 24.36 35.67
C THR A 77 15.91 24.56 37.12
N ASP A 78 14.97 24.47 38.07
CA ASP A 78 15.28 24.46 39.51
C ASP A 78 15.71 23.05 39.98
N LEU A 79 16.13 22.18 39.05
CA LEU A 79 16.75 20.92 39.37
C LEU A 79 18.25 21.16 39.56
N ALA A 80 18.74 20.81 40.76
CA ALA A 80 20.18 20.74 41.01
C ALA A 80 20.87 19.91 39.91
N PRO A 81 22.08 20.28 39.45
CA PRO A 81 22.75 19.63 38.33
C PRO A 81 22.93 18.11 38.50
N ALA A 82 22.99 17.63 39.75
CA ALA A 82 22.98 16.20 40.06
C ALA A 82 21.67 15.50 39.71
N ALA A 83 20.51 16.14 39.91
CA ALA A 83 19.20 15.60 39.56
C ALA A 83 18.99 15.55 38.04
N LEU A 84 19.54 16.52 37.29
CA LEU A 84 19.54 16.48 35.84
C LEU A 84 20.37 15.31 35.30
N ALA A 85 21.55 15.05 35.86
CA ALA A 85 22.37 13.91 35.46
C ALA A 85 21.66 12.57 35.73
N GLN A 86 20.98 12.43 36.87
CA GLN A 86 20.17 11.25 37.19
C GLN A 86 18.99 11.08 36.23
N LEU A 87 18.30 12.16 35.89
CA LEU A 87 17.21 12.14 34.93
C LEU A 87 17.69 11.70 33.55
N VAL A 88 18.80 12.26 33.07
CA VAL A 88 19.41 11.88 31.78
C VAL A 88 19.83 10.41 31.79
N LEU A 89 20.45 9.92 32.87
CA LEU A 89 20.83 8.52 33.00
C LEU A 89 19.61 7.59 33.03
N ALA A 90 18.54 7.98 33.74
CA ALA A 90 17.29 7.21 33.79
C ALA A 90 16.60 7.13 32.43
N HIS A 91 16.67 8.19 31.62
CA HIS A 91 16.03 8.27 30.29
C HIS A 91 16.96 7.90 29.13
N TYR A 92 18.24 7.62 29.40
CA TYR A 92 19.25 7.37 28.37
C TYR A 92 18.86 6.22 27.45
N SER A 93 18.35 5.11 27.99
CA SER A 93 17.92 3.95 27.20
C SER A 93 16.75 4.29 26.26
N LEU A 94 15.83 5.15 26.69
CA LEU A 94 14.70 5.60 25.89
C LEU A 94 15.17 6.53 24.76
N VAL A 95 16.06 7.48 25.05
CA VAL A 95 16.62 8.37 24.03
C VAL A 95 17.49 7.60 23.04
N ALA A 96 18.31 6.66 23.51
CA ALA A 96 19.15 5.82 22.66
C ALA A 96 18.31 4.90 21.76
N SER A 97 17.25 4.28 22.29
CA SER A 97 16.34 3.45 21.49
C SER A 97 15.52 4.29 20.49
N ALA A 98 15.05 5.47 20.89
CA ALA A 98 14.37 6.38 19.98
C ALA A 98 15.29 6.87 18.85
N ALA A 99 16.53 7.23 19.16
CA ALA A 99 17.53 7.64 18.16
C ALA A 99 17.86 6.50 17.19
N ALA A 100 18.04 5.28 17.70
CA ALA A 100 18.26 4.09 16.86
C ALA A 100 17.05 3.81 15.94
N ASN A 101 15.83 3.93 16.46
CA ASN A 101 14.61 3.75 15.67
C ASN A 101 14.47 4.84 14.60
N LEU A 102 14.82 6.10 14.90
CA LEU A 102 14.80 7.18 13.91
C LEU A 102 15.89 7.01 12.84
N ALA A 103 17.10 6.59 13.22
CA ALA A 103 18.16 6.27 12.25
C ALA A 103 17.79 5.05 11.38
N GLN A 104 17.09 4.07 11.96
CA GLN A 104 16.54 2.95 11.22
C GLN A 104 15.43 3.40 10.27
N LEU A 105 14.55 4.31 10.70
CA LEU A 105 13.52 4.89 9.84
C LEU A 105 14.13 5.73 8.73
N GLU A 106 15.17 6.52 9.00
CA GLU A 106 15.88 7.28 7.97
C GLU A 106 16.54 6.36 6.92
N SER A 107 17.16 5.26 7.37
CA SER A 107 17.75 4.27 6.46
C SER A 107 16.72 3.39 5.74
N GLN A 108 15.54 3.15 6.33
CA GLN A 108 14.44 2.38 5.71
C GLN A 108 13.43 3.26 4.95
N SER A 109 13.41 4.58 5.15
CA SER A 109 12.49 5.54 4.52
C SER A 109 12.96 5.98 3.13
N ALA A 110 13.41 5.02 2.31
CA ALA A 110 13.03 5.09 0.92
C ALA A 110 11.55 4.77 0.89
N VAL A 111 10.69 5.80 0.90
CA VAL A 111 9.26 5.64 0.58
C VAL A 111 9.21 4.72 -0.65
N PRO A 112 8.58 3.53 -0.57
CA PRO A 112 8.68 2.53 -1.62
C PRO A 112 8.30 3.17 -2.95
N ASP A 113 9.13 2.90 -3.98
CA ASP A 113 9.09 3.61 -5.26
C ASP A 113 7.65 3.75 -5.76
N SER A 114 7.17 5.00 -5.80
CA SER A 114 5.83 5.34 -6.26
C SER A 114 5.54 4.79 -7.67
N GLN A 115 6.57 4.59 -8.49
CA GLN A 115 6.43 3.98 -9.82
C GLN A 115 6.03 2.50 -9.74
N ALA A 116 6.47 1.76 -8.73
CA ALA A 116 6.06 0.36 -8.54
C ALA A 116 4.55 0.27 -8.27
N PHE A 117 4.02 1.15 -7.43
CA PHE A 117 2.57 1.23 -7.17
C PHE A 117 1.79 1.68 -8.41
N ALA A 118 2.29 2.67 -9.16
CA ALA A 118 1.66 3.08 -10.41
C ALA A 118 1.60 1.92 -11.43
N LYS A 119 2.66 1.11 -11.53
CA LYS A 119 2.69 -0.10 -12.37
C LYS A 119 1.69 -1.16 -11.90
N LEU A 120 1.55 -1.36 -10.59
CA LEU A 120 0.54 -2.28 -10.03
C LEU A 120 -0.88 -1.83 -10.37
N VAL A 121 -1.18 -0.53 -10.25
CA VAL A 121 -2.47 0.03 -10.64
C VAL A 121 -2.71 -0.16 -12.14
N ALA A 122 -1.70 0.08 -12.98
CA ALA A 122 -1.80 -0.15 -14.43
C ALA A 122 -2.04 -1.64 -14.79
N LEU A 123 -1.52 -2.57 -13.99
CA LEU A 123 -1.71 -4.01 -14.20
C LEU A 123 -3.07 -4.53 -13.71
N SER A 124 -3.76 -3.80 -12.83
CA SER A 124 -5.03 -4.23 -12.23
C SER A 124 -6.10 -4.62 -13.26
N GLY A 125 -6.26 -3.83 -14.33
CA GLY A 125 -7.21 -4.14 -15.41
C GLY A 125 -6.88 -5.44 -16.15
N ARG A 126 -5.59 -5.68 -16.44
CA ARG A 126 -5.15 -6.92 -17.09
C ARG A 126 -5.39 -8.15 -16.20
N ILE A 127 -5.25 -8.00 -14.89
CA ILE A 127 -5.55 -9.07 -13.92
C ILE A 127 -7.05 -9.34 -13.90
N ALA A 128 -7.89 -8.31 -13.87
CA ALA A 128 -9.35 -8.47 -13.91
C ALA A 128 -9.81 -9.18 -15.20
N ASP A 129 -9.27 -8.80 -16.36
CA ASP A 129 -9.57 -9.46 -17.63
C ASP A 129 -9.15 -10.94 -17.62
N ALA A 130 -7.98 -11.24 -17.05
CA ALA A 130 -7.49 -12.62 -16.94
C ALA A 130 -8.38 -13.45 -16.00
N MET A 131 -8.82 -12.87 -14.88
CA MET A 131 -9.72 -13.53 -13.93
C MET A 131 -11.08 -13.85 -14.56
N GLU A 132 -11.65 -12.94 -15.36
CA GLU A 132 -12.92 -13.19 -16.05
C GLU A 132 -12.77 -14.29 -17.11
N ARG A 133 -11.65 -14.33 -17.85
CA ARG A 133 -11.36 -15.45 -18.77
C ARG A 133 -11.23 -16.77 -18.00
N GLN A 134 -10.51 -16.78 -16.89
CA GLN A 134 -10.35 -17.98 -16.06
C GLN A 134 -11.71 -18.48 -15.56
N ARG A 135 -12.58 -17.57 -15.11
CA ARG A 135 -13.94 -17.92 -14.67
C ARG A 135 -14.74 -18.61 -15.78
N ARG A 136 -14.75 -18.04 -16.98
CA ARG A 136 -15.43 -18.64 -18.15
C ARG A 136 -14.86 -20.02 -18.50
N GLN A 137 -13.54 -20.15 -18.50
CA GLN A 137 -12.87 -21.43 -18.76
C GLN A 137 -13.23 -22.48 -17.70
N MET A 138 -13.32 -22.10 -16.42
CA MET A 138 -13.73 -23.01 -15.37
C MET A 138 -15.17 -23.49 -15.55
N ASP A 139 -16.08 -22.58 -15.92
CA ASP A 139 -17.48 -22.92 -16.20
C ASP A 139 -17.56 -23.91 -17.39
N GLU A 140 -16.88 -23.61 -18.50
CA GLU A 140 -16.83 -24.48 -19.69
C GLU A 140 -16.22 -25.86 -19.38
N VAL A 141 -15.11 -25.90 -18.65
CA VAL A 141 -14.46 -27.16 -18.26
C VAL A 141 -15.38 -27.99 -17.36
N SER A 142 -16.09 -27.35 -16.43
CA SER A 142 -17.04 -28.05 -15.55
C SER A 142 -18.17 -28.70 -16.36
N GLU A 143 -18.70 -27.98 -17.36
CA GLU A 143 -19.74 -28.48 -18.24
C GLU A 143 -19.23 -29.61 -19.13
N LEU A 144 -18.05 -29.45 -19.74
CA LEU A 144 -17.42 -30.47 -20.57
C LEU A 144 -17.16 -31.74 -19.78
N ARG A 145 -16.72 -31.64 -18.53
CA ARG A 145 -16.53 -32.79 -17.63
C ARG A 145 -17.83 -33.53 -17.35
N LEU A 146 -18.93 -32.80 -17.14
CA LEU A 146 -20.24 -33.41 -16.91
C LEU A 146 -20.72 -34.14 -18.18
N ARG A 147 -20.57 -33.50 -19.35
CA ARG A 147 -20.94 -34.10 -20.64
C ARG A 147 -20.09 -35.34 -20.94
N SER A 148 -18.77 -35.26 -20.73
CA SER A 148 -17.86 -36.39 -20.96
C SER A 148 -18.15 -37.55 -20.02
N ALA A 149 -18.40 -37.28 -18.74
CA ALA A 149 -18.78 -38.30 -17.77
C ALA A 149 -20.06 -39.03 -18.20
N ARG A 150 -21.07 -38.28 -18.68
CA ARG A 150 -22.32 -38.88 -19.18
C ARG A 150 -22.10 -39.75 -20.42
N VAL A 151 -21.23 -39.34 -21.33
CA VAL A 151 -20.90 -40.14 -22.53
C VAL A 151 -20.19 -41.43 -22.13
N VAL A 152 -19.19 -41.34 -21.25
CA VAL A 152 -18.46 -42.50 -20.75
C VAL A 152 -19.39 -43.46 -20.01
N GLN A 153 -20.29 -42.93 -19.17
CA GLN A 153 -21.29 -43.73 -18.47
C GLN A 153 -22.17 -44.50 -19.45
N LYS A 154 -22.76 -43.82 -20.45
CA LYS A 154 -23.60 -44.48 -21.46
C LYS A 154 -22.85 -45.53 -22.27
N TRP A 155 -21.59 -45.25 -22.61
CA TRP A 155 -20.75 -46.22 -23.31
C TRP A 155 -20.45 -47.44 -22.44
N TYR A 156 -20.24 -47.24 -21.14
CA TYR A 156 -20.01 -48.35 -20.22
C TYR A 156 -21.27 -49.20 -20.01
N GLU A 157 -22.42 -48.57 -19.78
CA GLU A 157 -23.71 -49.24 -19.61
C GLU A 157 -24.07 -50.06 -20.87
N ASN A 158 -24.17 -49.42 -22.03
CA ASN A 158 -24.67 -50.08 -23.23
C ASN A 158 -23.56 -50.89 -23.94
N GLY A 159 -22.35 -50.35 -23.95
CA GLY A 159 -21.24 -50.96 -24.69
C GLY A 159 -20.63 -52.13 -23.94
N VAL A 160 -20.37 -51.98 -22.64
CA VAL A 160 -19.64 -52.99 -21.87
C VAL A 160 -20.59 -53.92 -21.12
N LEU A 161 -21.54 -53.38 -20.35
CA LEU A 161 -22.42 -54.21 -19.51
C LEU A 161 -23.42 -55.00 -20.35
N GLU A 162 -24.25 -54.35 -21.18
CA GLU A 162 -25.26 -55.05 -21.98
C GLU A 162 -24.64 -56.07 -22.95
N THR A 163 -23.53 -55.69 -23.60
CA THR A 163 -22.80 -56.59 -24.49
C THR A 163 -22.17 -57.74 -23.71
N GLY A 164 -21.64 -57.48 -22.51
CA GLY A 164 -21.08 -58.51 -21.62
C GLY A 164 -22.13 -59.52 -21.15
N GLU A 165 -23.31 -59.06 -20.74
CA GLU A 165 -24.45 -59.92 -20.39
C GLU A 165 -24.88 -60.77 -21.57
N SER A 166 -24.95 -60.16 -22.77
CA SER A 166 -25.19 -60.88 -24.00
C SER A 166 -24.13 -61.96 -24.19
N TRP A 167 -22.84 -61.63 -24.24
CA TRP A 167 -21.77 -62.61 -24.40
C TRP A 167 -21.83 -63.76 -23.38
N ALA A 168 -22.10 -63.46 -22.11
CA ALA A 168 -22.26 -64.48 -21.08
C ALA A 168 -23.41 -65.44 -21.39
N SER A 169 -24.57 -64.92 -21.81
CA SER A 169 -25.71 -65.76 -22.20
C SER A 169 -25.42 -66.63 -23.43
N TRP A 170 -24.65 -66.12 -24.39
CA TRP A 170 -24.24 -66.87 -25.58
C TRP A 170 -23.25 -67.98 -25.20
N ASP A 171 -22.29 -67.70 -24.31
CA ASP A 171 -21.35 -68.69 -23.79
C ASP A 171 -22.04 -69.80 -23.00
N GLU A 172 -23.04 -69.47 -22.17
CA GLU A 172 -23.86 -70.47 -21.46
C GLU A 172 -24.59 -71.40 -22.43
N ARG A 173 -25.26 -70.83 -23.45
CA ARG A 173 -25.95 -71.62 -24.49
C ARG A 173 -24.98 -72.48 -25.29
N LEU A 174 -23.78 -71.96 -25.58
CA LEU A 174 -22.75 -72.70 -26.30
C LEU A 174 -22.26 -73.90 -25.47
N LYS A 175 -22.03 -73.70 -24.17
CA LYS A 175 -21.68 -74.77 -23.22
C LYS A 175 -22.74 -75.86 -23.17
N ASP A 176 -24.02 -75.50 -23.12
CA ASP A 176 -25.11 -76.48 -23.15
C ASP A 176 -25.08 -77.34 -24.42
N VAL A 177 -24.91 -76.70 -25.58
CA VAL A 177 -24.78 -77.41 -26.87
C VAL A 177 -23.53 -78.29 -26.89
N GLU A 178 -22.39 -77.79 -26.40
CA GLU A 178 -21.14 -78.54 -26.31
C GLU A 178 -21.30 -79.81 -25.45
N ILE A 179 -21.99 -79.71 -24.30
CA ILE A 179 -22.29 -80.85 -23.43
C ILE A 179 -23.12 -81.90 -24.19
N VAL A 180 -24.16 -81.47 -24.92
CA VAL A 180 -25.00 -82.39 -25.70
C VAL A 180 -24.20 -83.07 -26.82
N VAL A 181 -23.36 -82.32 -27.53
CA VAL A 181 -22.49 -82.88 -28.59
C VAL A 181 -21.51 -83.89 -28.00
N ARG A 182 -20.81 -83.56 -26.90
CA ARG A 182 -19.90 -84.48 -26.21
C ARG A 182 -20.59 -85.76 -25.77
N ARG A 183 -21.81 -85.68 -25.24
CA ARG A 183 -22.61 -86.86 -24.84
C ARG A 183 -22.95 -87.74 -26.04
N ARG A 184 -23.34 -87.14 -27.17
CA ARG A 184 -23.66 -87.87 -28.41
C ARG A 184 -22.42 -88.52 -29.02
N GLU A 185 -21.30 -87.82 -29.06
CA GLU A 185 -20.03 -88.39 -29.52
C GLU A 185 -19.57 -89.55 -28.63
N ALA A 186 -19.70 -89.43 -27.31
CA ALA A 186 -19.38 -90.51 -26.38
C ALA A 186 -20.33 -91.70 -26.48
N ALA A 187 -21.59 -91.51 -26.90
CA ALA A 187 -22.49 -92.61 -27.23
C ALA A 187 -22.04 -93.30 -28.53
N ARG A 188 -21.82 -92.55 -29.62
CA ARG A 188 -21.34 -93.09 -30.89
C ARG A 188 -20.03 -93.89 -30.74
N ARG A 189 -19.04 -93.34 -30.04
CA ARG A 189 -17.77 -94.05 -29.79
C ARG A 189 -17.94 -95.37 -29.02
N ARG A 190 -18.98 -95.48 -28.18
CA ARG A 190 -19.30 -96.75 -27.51
C ARG A 190 -19.96 -97.72 -28.48
N ASP A 191 -20.93 -97.25 -29.26
CA ASP A 191 -21.60 -98.08 -30.27
C ASP A 191 -20.58 -98.62 -31.29
N ASP A 192 -19.66 -97.79 -31.78
CA ASP A 192 -18.55 -98.17 -32.68
C ASP A 192 -17.53 -99.14 -32.04
N GLN A 193 -17.52 -99.31 -30.72
CA GLN A 193 -16.63 -100.23 -30.00
C GLN A 193 -17.28 -101.61 -29.75
N TYR A 194 -18.60 -101.72 -29.94
CA TYR A 194 -19.36 -102.96 -29.79
C TYR A 194 -19.81 -103.57 -31.14
N GLU A 195 -19.53 -102.90 -32.26
CA GLU A 195 -19.52 -103.48 -33.62
C GLU A 195 -18.12 -104.02 -33.98
#